data_AF-A0A6D2HMP5-F1
#
_entry.id   AF-A0A6D2HMP5-F1
#
_cell.length_a   1.000
_cell.length_b   1.000
_cell.length_c   1.000
_cell.angle_alpha   90.00
_cell.angle_beta   90.00
_cell.angle_gamma   90.00
#
_symmetry.space_group_name_H-M   'P 1'
#
loop_
_entity.id
_entity.type
_entity.pdbx_description
1 polymer ?
#
loop_
_entity_poly.entity_id
_entity_poly.type
_entity_poly.pdbx_seq_one_letter_code
_entity_poly.pdbx_strand_id
1 'polypeptide(L)'
;MSPNIIEADAVVRKYKKARSNLETLKRLGASLLHGVDATKLQLHPDLHFRRFDRVIFNFPHAGFHGRESDSNLIQKHKKLVFGFFHGARHMLRADGEIHVSHKNKAPYCHWKLEELASKCSLGVDSLCGFRQEGLPWL
;
A
#
# COMPACT_ATOMS: atom_id res chain seq x y z
N MET A 1 6.68 0.25 18.55
CA MET A 1 7.16 0.63 17.20
C MET A 1 6.24 1.72 16.71
N SER A 2 6.78 2.90 16.42
CA SER A 2 5.99 4.03 15.89
C SER A 2 5.64 3.74 14.43
N PRO A 3 4.38 3.88 14.00
CA PRO A 3 4.00 3.73 12.60
C PRO A 3 4.73 4.79 11.74
N ASN A 4 5.12 4.42 10.52
CA ASN A 4 5.68 5.33 9.51
C ASN A 4 4.57 6.24 8.97
N ILE A 5 4.16 7.22 9.77
CA ILE A 5 3.22 8.27 9.40
C ILE A 5 4.02 9.33 8.64
N ILE A 6 3.67 9.58 7.37
CA ILE A 6 4.29 10.63 6.55
C ILE A 6 3.32 11.80 6.47
N GLU A 7 3.69 12.90 7.11
CA GLU A 7 3.00 14.19 7.01
C GLU A 7 3.23 14.83 5.63
N ALA A 8 2.32 15.69 5.18
CA ALA A 8 2.36 16.30 3.85
C ALA A 8 3.72 16.94 3.51
N ASP A 9 4.28 17.71 4.44
CA ASP A 9 5.58 18.38 4.25
C ASP A 9 6.75 17.39 4.18
N ALA A 10 6.64 16.25 4.88
CA ALA A 10 7.65 15.21 4.82
C ALA A 10 7.65 14.49 3.45
N VAL A 11 6.47 14.31 2.81
CA VAL A 11 6.36 13.74 1.46
C VAL A 11 7.09 14.64 0.45
N VAL A 12 6.82 15.94 0.48
CA VAL A 12 7.40 16.91 -0.47
C VAL A 12 8.92 17.02 -0.31
N ARG A 13 9.41 17.03 0.93
CA ARG A 13 10.86 17.06 1.20
C ARG A 13 11.57 15.80 0.73
N LYS A 14 10.92 14.64 0.82
CA LYS A 14 11.52 13.34 0.50
C LYS A 14 11.56 13.06 -1.00
N TYR A 15 10.53 13.47 -1.75
CA TYR A 15 10.39 13.09 -3.15
C TYR A 15 10.31 14.32 -4.08
N LYS A 16 11.27 14.43 -5.01
CA LYS A 16 11.41 15.57 -5.93
C LYS A 16 10.13 15.91 -6.71
N LYS A 17 9.34 14.91 -7.11
CA LYS A 17 8.09 15.08 -7.87
C LYS A 17 6.82 15.15 -7.01
N ALA A 18 6.93 15.00 -5.68
CA ALA A 18 5.74 14.92 -4.84
C ALA A 18 4.84 16.16 -4.97
N ARG A 19 5.42 17.37 -4.98
CA ARG A 19 4.64 18.60 -5.11
C ARG A 19 3.77 18.63 -6.37
N SER A 20 4.38 18.40 -7.54
CA SER A 20 3.65 18.40 -8.81
C SER A 20 2.61 17.28 -8.90
N ASN A 21 2.89 16.11 -8.32
CA ASN A 21 1.96 14.99 -8.31
C ASN A 21 0.75 15.29 -7.41
N LEU A 22 0.97 15.83 -6.21
CA LEU A 22 -0.10 16.23 -5.28
C LEU A 22 -0.97 17.35 -5.87
N GLU A 23 -0.36 18.36 -6.49
CA GLU A 23 -1.09 19.45 -7.19
C GLU A 23 -1.94 18.89 -8.34
N THR A 24 -1.41 17.94 -9.10
CA THR A 24 -2.16 17.27 -10.18
C THR A 24 -3.33 16.45 -9.64
N LEU A 25 -3.11 15.64 -8.60
CA LEU A 25 -4.18 14.88 -7.95
C LEU A 25 -5.29 15.79 -7.41
N LYS A 26 -4.92 16.90 -6.77
CA LYS A 26 -5.87 17.89 -6.27
C LYS A 26 -6.68 18.53 -7.42
N ARG A 27 -6.02 18.89 -8.53
CA ARG A 27 -6.68 19.42 -9.74
C ARG A 27 -7.65 18.43 -10.36
N LEU A 28 -7.35 17.12 -10.29
CA LEU A 28 -8.23 16.05 -10.74
C LEU A 28 -9.35 15.71 -9.73
N GLY A 29 -9.46 16.45 -8.63
CA GLY A 29 -10.52 16.27 -7.62
C GLY A 29 -10.25 15.17 -6.60
N ALA A 30 -9.03 14.64 -6.52
CA ALA A 30 -8.68 13.61 -5.53
C ALA A 30 -8.70 14.18 -4.11
N SER A 31 -9.22 13.40 -3.17
CA SER A 31 -9.05 13.66 -1.73
C SER A 31 -7.69 13.12 -1.27
N LEU A 32 -6.87 14.01 -0.71
CA LEU A 32 -5.52 13.68 -0.24
C LEU A 32 -5.52 13.51 1.28
N LEU A 33 -5.16 12.32 1.76
CA LEU A 33 -4.98 12.03 3.17
C LEU A 33 -3.51 11.73 3.44
N HIS A 34 -2.99 12.29 4.53
CA HIS A 34 -1.64 12.06 5.03
C HIS A 34 -1.69 11.37 6.38
N GLY A 35 -0.56 10.80 6.80
CA GLY A 35 -0.47 10.13 8.09
C GLY A 35 -1.34 8.87 8.27
N VAL A 36 -1.77 8.26 7.17
CA VAL A 36 -2.60 7.06 7.18
C VAL A 36 -1.74 5.83 7.52
N ASP A 37 -2.08 5.12 8.61
CA ASP A 37 -1.51 3.81 8.92
C ASP A 37 -2.19 2.72 8.09
N ALA A 38 -1.50 2.22 7.07
CA ALA A 38 -1.99 1.17 6.18
C ALA A 38 -2.36 -0.14 6.89
N THR A 39 -1.90 -0.37 8.13
CA THR A 39 -2.25 -1.56 8.92
C THR A 39 -3.53 -1.39 9.76
N LYS A 40 -4.09 -0.18 9.77
CA LYS A 40 -5.25 0.22 10.59
C LYS A 40 -6.30 0.99 9.79
N LEU A 41 -6.40 0.72 8.49
CA LEU A 41 -7.30 1.45 7.58
C LEU A 41 -8.77 1.43 8.07
N GLN A 42 -9.22 0.30 8.59
CA GLN A 42 -10.56 0.11 9.15
C GLN A 42 -10.83 0.91 10.44
N LEU A 43 -9.80 1.53 11.03
CA LEU A 43 -9.92 2.39 12.21
C LEU A 43 -9.78 3.87 11.87
N HIS A 44 -9.42 4.20 10.62
CA HIS A 44 -9.19 5.58 10.22
C HIS A 44 -10.53 6.33 10.09
N PRO A 45 -10.71 7.49 10.75
CA PRO A 45 -11.98 8.22 10.80
C PRO A 45 -12.61 8.46 9.43
N ASP A 46 -11.81 8.84 8.44
CA ASP A 46 -12.32 9.12 7.09
C ASP A 46 -12.52 7.89 6.21
N LEU A 47 -11.93 6.74 6.56
CA LEU A 47 -11.88 5.56 5.69
C LEU A 47 -12.78 4.42 6.16
N HIS A 48 -12.97 4.24 7.47
CA HIS A 48 -13.66 3.06 8.02
C HIS A 48 -15.11 2.88 7.54
N PHE A 49 -15.81 3.98 7.24
CA PHE A 49 -17.16 3.96 6.68
C PHE A 49 -17.21 3.93 5.15
N ARG A 50 -16.07 4.08 4.46
CA ARG A 50 -16.03 4.09 3.01
C ARG A 50 -15.91 2.68 2.45
N ARG A 51 -16.45 2.49 1.25
CA ARG A 51 -16.27 1.29 0.44
C ARG A 51 -15.76 1.68 -0.93
N PHE A 52 -14.84 0.90 -1.46
CA PHE A 52 -14.12 1.18 -2.69
C PHE A 52 -14.28 0.02 -3.67
N ASP A 53 -14.34 0.35 -4.96
CA ASP A 53 -14.26 -0.64 -6.04
C ASP A 53 -12.82 -1.17 -6.19
N ARG A 54 -11.82 -0.33 -5.90
CA ARG A 54 -10.41 -0.71 -5.94
C ARG A 54 -9.62 -0.08 -4.81
N VAL A 55 -8.75 -0.88 -4.18
CA VAL A 55 -7.78 -0.42 -3.18
C VAL A 55 -6.38 -0.79 -3.65
N ILE A 56 -5.55 0.21 -3.94
CA ILE A 56 -4.24 0.02 -4.58
C ILE A 56 -3.12 0.34 -3.59
N PHE A 57 -2.16 -0.58 -3.42
CA PHE A 57 -0.94 -0.35 -2.64
C PHE A 57 0.30 -0.56 -3.48
N ASN A 58 0.98 0.54 -3.81
CA ASN A 58 2.15 0.50 -4.68
C ASN A 58 3.44 0.40 -3.87
N PHE A 59 4.20 -0.67 -4.11
CA PHE A 59 5.53 -0.93 -3.55
C PHE A 59 5.58 -0.81 -2.01
N PRO A 60 4.77 -1.61 -1.29
CA PRO A 60 4.72 -1.55 0.17
C PRO A 60 6.11 -1.78 0.79
N HIS A 61 6.51 -0.94 1.75
CA HIS A 61 7.81 -1.05 2.41
C HIS A 61 7.73 -0.65 3.88
N ALA A 62 8.30 -1.45 4.78
CA ALA A 62 8.28 -1.19 6.22
C ALA A 62 9.36 -0.19 6.67
N GLY A 63 9.90 0.63 5.77
CA GLY A 63 11.10 1.45 5.99
C GLY A 63 12.42 0.67 5.89
N PHE A 64 13.54 1.39 5.89
CA PHE A 64 14.88 0.83 5.74
C PHE A 64 15.49 0.54 7.12
N HIS A 65 15.59 -0.74 7.48
CA HIS A 65 16.06 -1.17 8.81
C HIS A 65 17.15 -2.26 8.74
N GLY A 66 17.92 -2.30 7.65
CA GLY A 66 18.92 -3.34 7.40
C GLY A 66 18.93 -3.76 5.94
N ARG A 67 19.43 -4.97 5.66
CA ARG A 67 19.40 -5.54 4.32
C ARG A 67 18.04 -6.16 4.04
N GLU A 68 17.53 -5.99 2.83
CA GLU A 68 16.24 -6.55 2.40
C GLU A 68 16.17 -8.09 2.49
N SER A 69 17.32 -8.77 2.56
CA SER A 69 17.43 -10.21 2.77
C SER A 69 17.37 -10.64 4.24
N ASP A 70 17.46 -9.71 5.20
CA ASP A 70 17.48 -10.04 6.62
C ASP A 70 16.07 -10.53 7.06
N SER A 71 16.01 -11.68 7.71
CA SER A 71 14.75 -12.36 8.09
C SER A 71 13.83 -11.48 8.95
N ASN A 72 14.40 -10.71 9.88
CA ASN A 72 13.68 -9.76 10.71
C ASN A 72 13.02 -8.63 9.88
N LEU A 73 13.71 -8.13 8.87
CA LEU A 73 13.19 -7.09 7.99
C LEU A 73 12.10 -7.67 7.07
N ILE A 74 12.34 -8.85 6.47
CA ILE A 74 11.32 -9.60 5.72
C ILE A 74 10.05 -9.76 6.57
N GLN A 75 10.16 -10.14 7.84
CA GLN A 75 9.00 -10.28 8.71
C GLN A 75 8.27 -8.95 8.96
N LYS A 76 8.97 -7.82 9.03
CA LYS A 76 8.34 -6.48 9.12
C LYS A 76 7.55 -6.16 7.85
N HIS A 77 8.10 -6.44 6.67
CA HIS A 77 7.39 -6.27 5.40
C HIS A 77 6.12 -7.13 5.33
N LYS A 78 6.24 -8.41 5.71
CA LYS A 78 5.09 -9.31 5.76
C LYS A 78 4.00 -8.81 6.71
N LYS A 79 4.37 -8.29 7.89
CA LYS A 79 3.41 -7.69 8.84
C LYS A 79 2.70 -6.47 8.26
N LEU A 80 3.43 -5.58 7.56
CA LEU A 80 2.85 -4.42 6.89
C LEU A 80 1.81 -4.84 5.87
N VAL A 81 2.17 -5.75 4.96
CA VAL A 81 1.28 -6.20 3.89
C VAL A 81 0.09 -6.98 4.43
N PHE A 82 0.31 -7.85 5.42
CA PHE A 82 -0.77 -8.57 6.08
C PHE A 82 -1.78 -7.63 6.75
N GLY A 83 -1.29 -6.64 7.51
CA GLY A 83 -2.15 -5.63 8.14
C GLY A 83 -2.94 -4.82 7.11
N PHE A 84 -2.31 -4.46 5.99
CA PHE A 84 -2.99 -3.83 4.86
C PHE A 84 -4.09 -4.70 4.27
N PHE A 85 -3.82 -5.97 3.93
CA PHE A 85 -4.85 -6.87 3.40
C PHE A 85 -6.02 -7.04 4.37
N HIS A 86 -5.71 -7.21 5.65
CA HIS A 86 -6.73 -7.34 6.69
C HIS A 86 -7.61 -6.09 6.80
N GLY A 87 -7.04 -4.88 6.72
CA GLY A 87 -7.82 -3.64 6.74
C GLY A 87 -8.60 -3.39 5.45
N ALA A 88 -7.91 -3.50 4.31
CA ALA A 88 -8.46 -3.18 2.99
C ALA A 88 -9.64 -4.07 2.60
N ARG A 89 -9.63 -5.36 2.96
CA ARG A 89 -10.75 -6.28 2.64
C ARG A 89 -12.10 -5.78 3.18
N HIS A 90 -12.10 -5.14 4.35
CA HIS A 90 -13.31 -4.65 4.99
C HIS A 90 -13.84 -3.36 4.33
N MET A 91 -13.06 -2.80 3.42
CA MET A 91 -13.36 -1.56 2.71
C MET A 91 -13.73 -1.81 1.25
N LEU A 92 -13.87 -3.06 0.81
CA LEU A 92 -14.29 -3.38 -0.55
C LEU A 92 -15.82 -3.36 -0.68
N ARG A 93 -16.30 -2.90 -1.84
CA ARG A 93 -17.68 -3.16 -2.28
C ARG A 93 -17.81 -4.63 -2.71
N ALA A 94 -19.04 -5.06 -3.01
CA ALA A 94 -19.23 -6.30 -3.75
C ALA A 94 -18.41 -6.23 -5.06
N ASP A 95 -17.65 -7.29 -5.34
CA ASP A 95 -16.73 -7.39 -6.48
C ASP A 95 -15.56 -6.39 -6.49
N GLY A 96 -15.27 -5.75 -5.35
CA GLY A 96 -14.12 -4.87 -5.21
C GLY A 96 -12.78 -5.62 -5.22
N GLU A 97 -11.73 -4.95 -5.67
CA GLU A 97 -10.41 -5.55 -5.86
C GLU A 97 -9.32 -4.87 -5.02
N ILE A 98 -8.33 -5.65 -4.60
CA ILE A 98 -7.09 -5.14 -4.01
C ILE A 98 -5.95 -5.37 -4.99
N HIS A 99 -5.24 -4.29 -5.33
CA HIS A 99 -4.11 -4.33 -6.27
C HIS A 99 -2.82 -4.00 -5.51
N VAL A 100 -1.84 -4.89 -5.57
CA VAL A 100 -0.52 -4.65 -4.93
C VAL A 100 0.58 -4.74 -5.97
N SER A 101 1.28 -3.63 -6.20
CA SER A 101 2.48 -3.62 -7.04
C SER A 101 3.68 -4.00 -6.20
N HIS A 102 4.33 -5.12 -6.51
CA HIS A 102 5.46 -5.65 -5.75
C HIS A 102 6.55 -6.25 -6.64
N LYS A 103 7.80 -6.25 -6.16
CA LYS A 103 8.91 -6.91 -6.85
C LYS A 103 8.82 -8.43 -6.66
N ASN A 104 8.98 -9.19 -7.75
CA ASN A 104 8.84 -10.65 -7.74
C ASN A 104 10.18 -11.41 -7.72
N LYS A 105 11.33 -10.72 -7.65
CA LYS A 105 12.66 -11.34 -7.55
C LYS A 105 13.15 -11.36 -6.10
N ALA A 106 14.14 -12.20 -5.81
CA ALA A 106 14.77 -12.24 -4.50
C ALA A 106 15.37 -10.86 -4.12
N PRO A 107 15.32 -10.47 -2.84
CA PRO A 107 14.72 -11.18 -1.70
C PRO A 107 13.20 -10.94 -1.55
N TYR A 108 12.59 -10.09 -2.38
CA TYR A 108 11.21 -9.62 -2.25
C TYR A 108 10.15 -10.72 -2.45
N CYS A 109 10.44 -11.74 -3.27
CA CYS A 109 9.56 -12.89 -3.45
C CYS A 109 9.32 -13.68 -2.14
N HIS A 110 10.27 -13.65 -1.19
CA HIS A 110 10.15 -14.35 0.09
C HIS A 110 9.08 -13.76 1.01
N TRP A 111 8.51 -12.60 0.67
CA TRP A 111 7.41 -12.02 1.41
C TRP A 111 6.12 -12.83 1.24
N LYS A 112 6.01 -13.61 0.14
CA LYS A 112 4.89 -14.54 -0.12
C LYS A 112 3.53 -13.85 0.00
N LEU A 113 3.33 -12.80 -0.82
CA LEU A 113 2.14 -11.94 -0.77
C LEU A 113 0.84 -12.74 -0.92
N GLU A 114 0.80 -13.71 -1.83
CA GLU A 114 -0.36 -14.57 -2.07
C GLU A 114 -0.76 -15.36 -0.82
N GLU A 115 0.22 -15.91 -0.08
CA GLU A 115 -0.03 -16.60 1.20
C GLU A 115 -0.58 -15.64 2.26
N LEU A 116 -0.12 -14.38 2.27
CA LEU A 116 -0.63 -13.37 3.21
C LEU A 116 -2.05 -12.95 2.85
N ALA A 117 -2.37 -12.81 1.56
CA ALA A 117 -3.71 -12.50 1.07
C ALA A 117 -4.70 -13.64 1.42
N SER A 118 -4.29 -14.89 1.17
CA SER A 118 -5.08 -16.08 1.50
C SER A 118 -5.43 -16.15 2.99
N LYS A 119 -4.48 -15.83 3.88
CA LYS A 119 -4.73 -15.74 5.34
C LYS A 119 -5.73 -14.65 5.74
N CYS A 120 -5.96 -13.68 4.87
CA CYS A 120 -6.96 -12.63 5.03
C CYS A 120 -8.29 -12.95 4.32
N SER A 121 -8.48 -14.18 3.84
CA SER A 121 -9.65 -14.63 3.05
C SER A 121 -9.78 -13.91 1.70
N LEU A 122 -8.64 -13.54 1.10
CA LEU A 122 -8.58 -12.97 -0.25
C LEU A 122 -8.06 -14.02 -1.22
N GLY A 123 -8.70 -14.13 -2.39
CA GLY A 123 -8.21 -14.90 -3.53
C GLY A 123 -7.32 -14.06 -4.43
N VAL A 124 -6.35 -14.69 -5.08
CA VAL A 124 -5.59 -14.05 -6.17
C VAL A 124 -6.39 -14.23 -7.44
N ASP A 125 -6.82 -13.12 -8.04
CA ASP A 125 -7.50 -13.13 -9.33
C ASP A 125 -6.48 -13.21 -10.48
N SER A 126 -5.52 -12.28 -10.52
CA SER A 126 -4.54 -12.20 -11.61
C SER A 126 -3.18 -11.67 -11.16
N LEU A 127 -2.14 -12.07 -11.89
CA LEU A 127 -0.77 -11.57 -11.75
C LEU A 127 -0.33 -10.99 -13.09
N CYS A 128 -0.03 -9.69 -13.11
CA CYS A 128 0.34 -8.97 -14.33
C CYS A 128 1.67 -8.22 -14.16
N GLY A 129 2.37 -8.01 -15.29
CA GLY A 129 3.56 -7.16 -15.30
C GLY A 129 3.20 -5.71 -14.98
N PHE A 130 3.99 -5.06 -14.12
CA PHE A 130 3.80 -3.66 -13.80
C PHE A 130 4.00 -2.76 -15.02
N ARG A 131 3.04 -1.87 -15.29
CA ARG A 131 3.11 -0.84 -16.34
C ARG A 131 2.82 0.53 -15.72
N GLN A 132 3.79 1.45 -15.79
CA GLN A 132 3.66 2.79 -15.17
C GLN A 132 2.56 3.63 -15.81
N GLU A 133 2.25 3.41 -17.10
CA GLU A 133 1.22 4.14 -17.85
C GLU A 133 -0.17 4.11 -17.19
N GLY A 134 -0.48 3.03 -16.44
CA GLY A 134 -1.73 2.92 -15.69
C GLY A 134 -1.79 3.73 -14.39
N LEU A 135 -0.68 4.35 -13.98
CA LEU A 135 -0.54 5.16 -12.77
C LEU A 135 0.26 6.43 -13.08
N PRO A 136 -0.25 7.34 -13.92
CA PRO A 136 0.50 8.50 -14.42
C PRO A 136 0.88 9.51 -13.32
N TRP A 137 0.34 9.35 -12.11
CA TRP A 137 0.67 10.16 -10.93
C TRP A 137 1.75 9.55 -10.01
N LEU A 138 2.27 8.36 -10.33
CA LEU A 138 3.48 7.79 -9.72
C LEU A 138 4.74 8.28 -10.46
#